data_AF-A0A9D6LXB9-F1
#
_entry.id   AF-A0A9D6LXB9-F1
#
_cell.length_a   1.000
_cell.length_b   1.000
_cell.length_c   1.000
_cell.angle_alpha   90.00
_cell.angle_beta   90.00
_cell.angle_gamma   90.00
#
_symmetry.space_group_name_H-M   'P 1'
#
loop_
_entity.id
_entity.type
_entity.pdbx_description
1 polymer ?
#
loop_
_entity_poly.entity_id
_entity_poly.type
_entity_poly.pdbx_seq_one_letter_code
_entity_poly.pdbx_strand_id
1 'polypeptide(L)'
;MKKTLPWLWLIFLCAFFLRVYNLDAVSLRGDEAFTVNFVQRTWDALWKGIRFIEPNPPGLYLALRAWVALAGASELVARFFSVWFGVLNSALIYRLAREMIPNPKIKNLAALIAALLIAFSPYQIWHSQDVRNYTLWPAVSMLALIFFWRVWRFEVGSWKLEVGNALYASRFTFYALYFLSAYLALMTFYYETFIVVAQNVFFAISFVRAGGWRDLKRAGRALARWSAAQIVLIAAYGAWILQTDRVTAYGELSAEQSVGLLDMLTRTVASFVLGDTVPDAYQHALAPIVTIALIACLIVWARQDHARAIFIALYVAVPLVGVYLTSLGRPLFSERYITGILPAYFLLIAFGLTTLWKWQIRWRAMAVALAAIFLIASAAYALANYYFNPAYAKAPDWRGVWQVIA
;
A
#
# COMPACT_ATOMS: atom_id res chain seq x y z
N MET A 1 -12.34 -21.02 6.52
CA MET A 1 -11.67 -20.94 5.21
C MET A 1 -12.49 -21.56 4.09
N LYS A 2 -12.99 -22.81 4.19
CA LYS A 2 -13.77 -23.45 3.10
C LYS A 2 -14.95 -22.61 2.59
N LYS A 3 -15.73 -21.97 3.48
CA LYS A 3 -16.87 -21.12 3.09
C LYS A 3 -16.51 -19.76 2.46
N THR A 4 -15.29 -19.26 2.67
CA THR A 4 -14.86 -17.94 2.16
C THR A 4 -14.05 -18.04 0.86
N LEU A 5 -13.62 -19.25 0.50
CA LEU A 5 -12.75 -19.47 -0.64
C LEU A 5 -13.40 -19.12 -2.00
N PRO A 6 -14.68 -19.47 -2.27
CA PRO A 6 -15.31 -19.10 -3.54
C PRO A 6 -15.39 -17.57 -3.74
N TRP A 7 -15.72 -16.84 -2.67
CA TRP A 7 -15.78 -15.38 -2.68
C TRP A 7 -14.41 -14.74 -2.95
N LEU A 8 -13.33 -15.31 -2.42
CA LEU A 8 -11.98 -14.83 -2.71
C LEU A 8 -11.61 -15.02 -4.17
N TRP A 9 -11.91 -16.19 -4.74
CA TRP A 9 -11.69 -16.44 -6.16
C TRP A 9 -12.47 -15.45 -7.03
N LEU A 10 -13.74 -15.22 -6.72
CA LEU A 10 -14.55 -14.23 -7.42
C LEU A 10 -13.93 -12.83 -7.32
N ILE A 11 -13.53 -12.39 -6.13
CA ILE A 11 -12.86 -11.09 -5.93
C ILE A 11 -11.58 -11.01 -6.77
N PHE A 12 -10.76 -12.06 -6.82
CA PHE A 12 -9.52 -12.05 -7.59
C PHE A 12 -9.75 -12.06 -9.09
N LEU A 13 -10.76 -12.79 -9.57
CA LEU A 13 -11.15 -12.78 -10.98
C LEU A 13 -11.68 -11.40 -11.40
N CYS A 14 -12.53 -10.77 -10.57
CA CYS A 14 -12.98 -9.40 -10.81
C CYS A 14 -11.81 -8.40 -10.77
N ALA A 15 -10.92 -8.51 -9.77
CA ALA A 15 -9.75 -7.66 -9.65
C ALA A 15 -8.83 -7.76 -10.87
N PHE A 16 -8.63 -8.98 -11.38
CA PHE A 16 -7.84 -9.25 -12.59
C PHE A 16 -8.52 -8.67 -13.83
N PHE A 17 -9.81 -8.97 -14.05
CA PHE A 17 -10.56 -8.49 -15.20
C PHE A 17 -10.53 -6.96 -15.31
N LEU A 18 -10.84 -6.25 -14.21
CA LEU A 18 -10.81 -4.79 -14.21
C LEU A 18 -9.40 -4.27 -14.55
N ARG A 19 -8.34 -4.88 -14.01
CA ARG A 19 -6.97 -4.40 -14.26
C ARG A 19 -6.45 -4.71 -15.65
N VAL A 20 -6.95 -5.75 -16.32
CA VAL A 20 -6.55 -6.10 -17.69
C VAL A 20 -7.41 -5.41 -18.76
N TYR A 21 -8.64 -5.02 -18.41
CA TYR A 21 -9.53 -4.33 -19.35
C TYR A 21 -8.90 -3.03 -19.88
N ASN A 22 -8.78 -2.92 -21.22
CA ASN A 22 -8.15 -1.80 -21.92
C ASN A 22 -6.69 -1.49 -21.53
N LEU A 23 -5.91 -2.51 -21.15
CA LEU A 23 -4.56 -2.35 -20.61
C LEU A 23 -3.58 -1.60 -21.54
N ASP A 24 -3.69 -1.76 -22.87
CA ASP A 24 -2.83 -1.14 -23.89
C ASP A 24 -3.55 -0.09 -24.75
N ALA A 25 -4.80 0.25 -24.40
CA ALA A 25 -5.64 1.16 -25.17
C ALA A 25 -5.08 2.60 -25.20
N VAL A 26 -4.56 3.09 -24.07
CA VAL A 26 -3.95 4.43 -23.95
C VAL A 26 -2.44 4.33 -24.07
N SER A 27 -1.82 5.28 -24.78
CA SER A 27 -0.34 5.37 -24.91
C SER A 27 0.36 5.42 -23.54
N LEU A 28 1.63 5.00 -23.48
CA LEU A 28 2.45 5.18 -22.27
C LEU A 28 2.56 6.66 -21.89
N ARG A 29 2.48 6.96 -20.60
CA ARG A 29 2.86 8.28 -20.07
C ARG A 29 4.38 8.46 -20.11
N GLY A 30 4.85 9.70 -19.96
CA GLY A 30 6.29 10.01 -20.02
C GLY A 30 7.15 9.20 -19.04
N ASP A 31 6.70 9.05 -17.79
CA ASP A 31 7.40 8.28 -16.76
C ASP A 31 7.34 6.76 -16.99
N GLU A 32 6.26 6.26 -17.59
CA GLU A 32 6.15 4.85 -18.02
C GLU A 32 7.06 4.56 -19.22
N ALA A 33 7.04 5.41 -20.24
CA ALA A 33 7.88 5.29 -21.43
C ALA A 33 9.37 5.33 -21.05
N PHE A 34 9.74 6.24 -20.14
CA PHE A 34 11.07 6.25 -19.53
C PHE A 34 11.38 4.90 -18.87
N THR A 35 10.51 4.40 -17.99
CA THR A 35 10.73 3.13 -17.27
C THR A 35 10.91 1.95 -18.23
N VAL A 36 10.07 1.84 -19.26
CA VAL A 36 10.13 0.77 -20.27
C VAL A 36 11.40 0.85 -21.11
N ASN A 37 11.81 2.04 -21.55
CA ASN A 37 13.08 2.23 -22.26
C ASN A 37 14.28 1.92 -21.36
N PHE A 38 14.21 2.34 -20.10
CA PHE A 38 15.30 2.28 -19.15
C PHE A 38 15.71 0.85 -18.81
N VAL A 39 14.76 -0.04 -18.56
CA VAL A 39 15.03 -1.46 -18.21
C VAL A 39 15.61 -2.26 -19.38
N GLN A 40 15.44 -1.79 -20.62
CA GLN A 40 15.94 -2.43 -21.83
C GLN A 40 17.39 -2.06 -22.18
N ARG A 41 18.00 -1.10 -21.47
CA ARG A 41 19.40 -0.69 -21.68
C ARG A 41 20.37 -1.84 -21.37
N THR A 42 21.64 -1.72 -21.76
CA THR A 42 22.69 -2.66 -21.33
C THR A 42 22.79 -2.71 -19.80
N TRP A 43 23.33 -3.79 -19.23
CA TRP A 43 23.46 -3.92 -17.77
C TRP A 43 24.25 -2.77 -17.13
N ASP A 44 25.36 -2.38 -17.76
CA ASP A 44 26.19 -1.25 -17.30
C ASP A 44 25.40 0.08 -17.33
N ALA A 45 24.72 0.37 -18.44
CA ALA A 45 23.94 1.60 -18.60
C ALA A 45 22.73 1.64 -17.64
N LEU A 46 22.05 0.52 -17.44
CA LEU A 46 20.96 0.43 -16.46
C LEU A 46 21.50 0.67 -15.05
N TRP A 47 22.56 -0.02 -14.65
CA TRP A 47 23.08 0.07 -13.28
C TRP A 47 23.62 1.47 -12.96
N LYS A 48 24.35 2.10 -13.88
CA LYS A 48 24.74 3.51 -13.78
C LYS A 48 23.53 4.43 -13.69
N GLY A 49 22.52 4.18 -14.52
CA GLY A 49 21.28 4.92 -14.49
C GLY A 49 20.56 4.84 -13.14
N ILE A 50 20.46 3.65 -12.54
CA ILE A 50 19.78 3.47 -11.24
C ILE A 50 20.54 4.24 -10.15
N ARG A 51 21.87 4.25 -10.19
CA ARG A 51 22.67 4.97 -9.19
C ARG A 51 22.59 6.49 -9.31
N PHE A 52 22.57 7.03 -10.52
CA PHE A 52 22.86 8.45 -10.77
C PHE A 52 21.78 9.23 -11.52
N ILE A 53 20.82 8.55 -12.15
CA ILE A 53 19.72 9.22 -12.89
C ILE A 53 18.42 9.07 -12.12
N GLU A 54 18.11 7.87 -11.65
CA GLU A 54 16.80 7.55 -11.10
C GLU A 54 16.80 7.59 -9.57
N PRO A 55 15.89 8.35 -8.92
CA PRO A 55 15.85 8.44 -7.45
C PRO A 55 15.37 7.15 -6.78
N ASN A 56 14.60 6.32 -7.51
CA ASN A 56 14.01 5.12 -6.94
C ASN A 56 15.05 3.99 -6.85
N PRO A 57 15.08 3.25 -5.73
CA PRO A 57 15.94 2.09 -5.57
C PRO A 57 15.69 0.99 -6.65
N PRO A 58 16.62 0.03 -6.83
CA PRO A 58 16.69 -0.82 -8.02
C PRO A 58 15.55 -1.82 -8.21
N GLY A 59 14.74 -2.08 -7.18
CA GLY A 59 13.84 -3.23 -7.08
C GLY A 59 12.86 -3.35 -8.25
N LEU A 60 12.15 -2.28 -8.60
CA LEU A 60 11.23 -2.28 -9.75
C LEU A 60 11.99 -2.52 -11.05
N TYR A 61 13.08 -1.81 -11.28
CA TYR A 61 13.80 -1.84 -12.56
C TYR A 61 14.40 -3.22 -12.82
N LEU A 62 14.98 -3.85 -11.80
CA LEU A 62 15.52 -5.21 -11.93
C LEU A 62 14.41 -6.25 -12.11
N ALA A 63 13.31 -6.14 -11.36
CA ALA A 63 12.19 -7.07 -11.49
C ALA A 63 11.48 -6.94 -12.85
N LEU A 64 11.25 -5.71 -13.31
CA LEU A 64 10.64 -5.45 -14.62
C LEU A 64 11.57 -5.87 -15.77
N ARG A 65 12.88 -5.63 -15.68
CA ARG A 65 13.85 -6.13 -16.67
C ARG A 65 13.77 -7.65 -16.80
N ALA A 66 13.77 -8.37 -15.68
CA ALA A 66 13.66 -9.82 -15.69
C ALA A 66 12.34 -10.27 -16.32
N TRP A 67 11.23 -9.61 -16.01
CA TRP A 67 9.93 -9.88 -16.61
C TRP A 67 9.92 -9.66 -18.13
N VAL A 68 10.41 -8.51 -18.61
CA VAL A 68 10.49 -8.18 -20.05
C VAL A 68 11.43 -9.14 -20.78
N ALA A 69 12.54 -9.56 -20.16
CA ALA A 69 13.43 -10.55 -20.75
C ALA A 69 12.78 -11.94 -20.95
N LEU A 70 11.82 -12.30 -20.08
CA LEU A 70 11.11 -13.59 -20.15
C LEU A 70 9.89 -13.53 -21.08
N ALA A 71 9.14 -12.43 -21.07
CA ALA A 71 7.85 -12.31 -21.75
C ALA A 71 7.90 -11.49 -23.05
N GLY A 72 9.03 -10.84 -23.36
CA GLY A 72 9.21 -9.95 -24.50
C GLY A 72 8.93 -8.48 -24.18
N ALA A 73 9.34 -7.59 -25.08
CA ALA A 73 9.17 -6.14 -24.92
C ALA A 73 7.92 -5.65 -25.67
N SER A 74 6.88 -5.27 -24.93
CA SER A 74 5.72 -4.55 -25.44
C SER A 74 5.05 -3.74 -24.32
N GLU A 75 4.23 -2.75 -24.68
CA GLU A 75 3.46 -1.96 -23.70
C GLU A 75 2.55 -2.86 -22.84
N LEU A 76 1.88 -3.81 -23.50
CA LEU A 76 1.02 -4.79 -22.84
C LEU A 76 1.81 -5.59 -21.80
N VAL A 77 2.95 -6.17 -22.18
CA VAL A 77 3.78 -6.98 -21.27
C VAL A 77 4.29 -6.13 -20.11
N ALA A 78 4.75 -4.91 -20.37
CA ALA A 78 5.25 -4.02 -19.33
C ALA A 78 4.17 -3.63 -18.32
N ARG A 79 2.95 -3.30 -18.77
CA ARG A 79 1.83 -3.00 -17.86
C ARG A 79 1.30 -4.24 -17.15
N PHE A 80 1.34 -5.41 -17.79
CA PHE A 80 0.92 -6.67 -17.18
C PHE A 80 1.75 -7.02 -15.94
N PHE A 81 3.01 -6.57 -15.87
CA PHE A 81 3.83 -6.63 -14.66
C PHE A 81 3.11 -5.99 -13.46
N SER A 82 2.60 -4.77 -13.62
CA SER A 82 1.89 -4.03 -12.57
C SER A 82 0.54 -4.64 -12.24
N VAL A 83 -0.13 -5.27 -13.22
CA VAL A 83 -1.39 -6.01 -13.01
C VAL A 83 -1.19 -7.15 -12.02
N TRP A 84 -0.11 -7.93 -12.12
CA TRP A 84 0.17 -9.02 -11.18
C TRP A 84 0.18 -8.54 -9.74
N PHE A 85 0.93 -7.47 -9.46
CA PHE A 85 1.01 -6.91 -8.12
C PHE A 85 -0.29 -6.22 -7.70
N GLY A 86 -1.02 -5.61 -8.63
CA GLY A 86 -2.34 -5.04 -8.39
C GLY A 86 -3.37 -6.07 -7.94
N VAL A 87 -3.37 -7.27 -8.55
CA VAL A 87 -4.22 -8.38 -8.12
C VAL A 87 -3.72 -8.99 -6.81
N LEU A 88 -2.40 -9.16 -6.67
CA LEU A 88 -1.77 -9.67 -5.46
C LEU A 88 -2.09 -8.79 -4.23
N ASN A 89 -2.19 -7.47 -4.40
CA ASN A 89 -2.60 -6.53 -3.36
C ASN A 89 -3.96 -6.91 -2.74
N SER A 90 -4.92 -7.41 -3.54
CA SER A 90 -6.20 -7.95 -3.06
C SER A 90 -6.06 -9.15 -2.13
N ALA A 91 -5.12 -10.05 -2.45
CA ALA A 91 -4.85 -11.22 -1.62
C ALA A 91 -4.06 -10.86 -0.35
N LEU A 92 -3.12 -9.93 -0.46
CA LEU A 92 -2.28 -9.49 0.64
C LEU A 92 -3.05 -8.68 1.66
N ILE A 93 -3.94 -7.78 1.26
CA ILE A 93 -4.78 -7.04 2.22
C ILE A 93 -5.75 -7.98 2.94
N TYR A 94 -6.30 -8.99 2.25
CA TYR A 94 -7.09 -10.05 2.90
C TYR A 94 -6.27 -10.72 4.03
N ARG A 95 -5.02 -11.08 3.73
CA ARG A 95 -4.14 -11.71 4.71
C ARG A 95 -3.80 -10.76 5.85
N LEU A 96 -3.41 -9.51 5.55
CA LEU A 96 -3.08 -8.49 6.53
C LEU A 96 -4.26 -8.19 7.45
N ALA A 97 -5.48 -8.09 6.93
CA ALA A 97 -6.70 -7.95 7.71
C ALA A 97 -6.91 -9.11 8.70
N ARG A 98 -6.56 -10.35 8.33
CA ARG A 98 -6.61 -11.50 9.25
C ARG A 98 -5.53 -11.44 10.34
N GLU A 99 -4.40 -10.78 10.08
CA GLU A 99 -3.38 -10.49 11.09
C GLU A 99 -3.79 -9.32 12.00
N MET A 100 -4.52 -8.34 11.47
CA MET A 100 -4.84 -7.13 12.21
C MET A 100 -6.18 -7.17 12.92
N ILE A 101 -7.21 -7.85 12.42
CA ILE A 101 -8.54 -7.77 13.04
C ILE A 101 -8.65 -8.75 14.21
N PRO A 102 -8.82 -8.27 15.45
CA PRO A 102 -8.68 -9.12 16.64
C PRO A 102 -9.85 -10.09 16.80
N ASN A 103 -11.07 -9.65 16.48
CA ASN A 103 -12.30 -10.38 16.80
C ASN A 103 -12.57 -11.53 15.81
N PRO A 104 -12.49 -12.82 16.23
CA PRO A 104 -12.65 -13.97 15.33
C PRO A 104 -14.00 -14.01 14.60
N LYS A 105 -15.06 -13.48 15.22
CA LYS A 105 -16.43 -13.50 14.65
C LYS A 105 -16.57 -12.60 13.42
N ILE A 106 -15.79 -11.51 13.31
CA ILE A 106 -15.84 -10.58 12.16
C ILE A 106 -14.60 -10.63 11.28
N LYS A 107 -13.49 -11.20 11.76
CA LYS A 107 -12.20 -11.25 11.07
C LYS A 107 -12.30 -11.68 9.61
N ASN A 108 -13.05 -12.74 9.32
CA ASN A 108 -13.17 -13.24 7.95
C ASN A 108 -13.98 -12.31 7.04
N LEU A 109 -15.08 -11.75 7.55
CA LEU A 109 -15.91 -10.80 6.80
C LEU A 109 -15.15 -9.51 6.54
N ALA A 110 -14.48 -8.97 7.55
CA ALA A 110 -13.72 -7.74 7.40
C ALA A 110 -12.50 -7.93 6.47
N ALA A 111 -11.85 -9.11 6.50
CA ALA A 111 -10.82 -9.44 5.53
C ALA A 111 -11.36 -9.51 4.09
N LEU A 112 -12.56 -10.09 3.88
CA LEU A 112 -13.22 -10.10 2.58
C LEU A 112 -13.57 -8.69 2.10
N ILE A 113 -14.10 -7.84 3.00
CA ILE A 113 -14.41 -6.44 2.68
C ILE A 113 -13.14 -5.68 2.30
N ALA A 114 -12.03 -5.83 3.05
CA ALA A 114 -10.77 -5.20 2.72
C ALA A 114 -10.25 -5.62 1.33
N ALA A 115 -10.37 -6.92 1.00
CA ALA A 115 -10.02 -7.44 -0.32
C ALA A 115 -10.91 -6.89 -1.44
N LEU A 116 -12.21 -6.75 -1.17
CA LEU A 116 -13.17 -6.16 -2.11
C LEU A 116 -12.87 -4.67 -2.33
N LEU A 117 -12.58 -3.91 -1.27
CA LEU A 117 -12.26 -2.48 -1.38
C LEU A 117 -11.03 -2.24 -2.29
N ILE A 118 -9.96 -3.02 -2.13
CA ILE A 118 -8.77 -2.86 -2.98
C ILE A 118 -8.97 -3.43 -4.39
N ALA A 119 -9.77 -4.49 -4.54
CA ALA A 119 -10.08 -5.09 -5.84
C ALA A 119 -10.82 -4.11 -6.75
N PHE A 120 -11.77 -3.34 -6.19
CA PHE A 120 -12.61 -2.37 -6.89
C PHE A 120 -12.16 -0.91 -6.71
N SER A 121 -11.03 -0.66 -6.04
CA SER A 121 -10.51 0.69 -5.82
C SER A 121 -10.11 1.33 -7.16
N PRO A 122 -10.73 2.45 -7.56
CA PRO A 122 -10.38 3.15 -8.80
C PRO A 122 -8.91 3.55 -8.84
N TYR A 123 -8.40 4.02 -7.70
CA TYR A 123 -6.99 4.39 -7.52
C TYR A 123 -6.02 3.22 -7.73
N GLN A 124 -6.29 2.04 -7.16
CA GLN A 124 -5.44 0.87 -7.38
C GLN A 124 -5.58 0.30 -8.79
N ILE A 125 -6.76 0.36 -9.38
CA ILE A 125 -6.98 -0.06 -10.77
C ILE A 125 -6.19 0.84 -11.72
N TRP A 126 -6.28 2.16 -11.55
CA TRP A 126 -5.47 3.14 -12.26
C TRP A 126 -3.99 2.77 -12.17
N HIS A 127 -3.43 2.65 -10.97
CA HIS A 127 -2.01 2.34 -10.83
C HIS A 127 -1.60 0.92 -11.23
N SER A 128 -2.54 -0.03 -11.32
CA SER A 128 -2.27 -1.37 -11.86
C SER A 128 -2.03 -1.38 -13.36
N GLN A 129 -2.42 -0.32 -14.06
CA GLN A 129 -2.18 -0.13 -15.49
C GLN A 129 -1.02 0.84 -15.76
N ASP A 130 -0.24 1.19 -14.74
CA ASP A 130 0.95 2.02 -14.85
C ASP A 130 2.21 1.18 -14.73
N VAL A 131 3.22 1.39 -15.59
CA VAL A 131 4.55 0.73 -15.44
C VAL A 131 5.41 1.45 -14.38
N ARG A 132 4.95 1.47 -13.12
CA ARG A 132 5.60 2.18 -11.99
C ARG A 132 5.53 1.37 -10.68
N ASN A 133 6.15 1.89 -9.62
CA ASN A 133 6.25 1.25 -8.30
C ASN A 133 4.91 1.05 -7.57
N TYR A 134 3.83 1.68 -8.04
CA TYR A 134 2.61 1.93 -7.26
C TYR A 134 1.75 0.69 -6.97
N THR A 135 2.02 -0.46 -7.60
CA THR A 135 1.42 -1.75 -7.20
C THR A 135 2.42 -2.71 -6.56
N LEU A 136 3.66 -2.75 -7.07
CA LEU A 136 4.74 -3.59 -6.52
C LEU A 136 5.06 -3.20 -5.08
N TRP A 137 5.28 -1.91 -4.82
CA TRP A 137 5.65 -1.42 -3.49
C TRP A 137 4.61 -1.75 -2.42
N PRO A 138 3.31 -1.40 -2.56
CA PRO A 138 2.32 -1.76 -1.55
C PRO A 138 2.18 -3.28 -1.38
N ALA A 139 2.44 -4.10 -2.41
CA ALA A 139 2.44 -5.55 -2.28
C ALA A 139 3.55 -6.02 -1.33
N VAL A 140 4.80 -5.64 -1.60
CA VAL A 140 5.92 -6.05 -0.75
C VAL A 140 5.87 -5.40 0.64
N SER A 141 5.35 -4.18 0.75
CA SER A 141 5.10 -3.50 2.03
C SER A 141 4.05 -4.23 2.87
N MET A 142 2.91 -4.64 2.28
CA MET A 142 1.91 -5.46 2.99
C MET A 142 2.47 -6.82 3.41
N LEU A 143 3.34 -7.43 2.60
CA LEU A 143 4.04 -8.65 2.98
C LEU A 143 4.94 -8.44 4.21
N ALA A 144 5.70 -7.33 4.23
CA ALA A 144 6.49 -6.92 5.39
C ALA A 144 5.61 -6.70 6.62
N LEU A 145 4.46 -6.05 6.47
CA LEU A 145 3.50 -5.83 7.56
C LEU A 145 2.90 -7.14 8.09
N ILE A 146 2.58 -8.10 7.23
CA ILE A 146 2.09 -9.42 7.65
C ILE A 146 3.13 -10.10 8.55
N PHE A 147 4.41 -10.11 8.15
CA PHE A 147 5.46 -10.73 8.95
C PHE A 147 5.83 -9.91 10.18
N PHE A 148 5.79 -8.59 10.10
CA PHE A 148 5.91 -7.69 11.25
C PHE A 148 4.88 -8.06 12.33
N TRP A 149 3.60 -8.19 11.98
CA TRP A 149 2.56 -8.57 12.93
C TRP A 149 2.76 -9.96 13.53
N ARG A 150 3.36 -10.90 12.79
CA ARG A 150 3.71 -12.23 13.32
C ARG A 150 4.90 -12.16 14.27
N VAL A 151 5.95 -11.39 13.95
CA VAL A 151 7.07 -11.11 14.85
C VAL A 151 6.58 -10.43 16.13
N TRP A 152 5.78 -9.36 16.00
CA TRP A 152 5.23 -8.62 17.12
C TRP A 152 4.39 -9.51 18.04
N ARG A 153 3.54 -10.38 17.49
CA ARG A 153 2.77 -11.35 18.29
C ARG A 153 3.66 -12.33 19.03
N PHE A 154 4.75 -12.77 18.39
CA PHE A 154 5.70 -13.70 18.99
C PHE A 154 6.44 -13.05 20.18
N GLU A 155 6.88 -11.80 20.01
CA GLU A 155 7.71 -11.11 21.00
C GLU A 155 6.91 -10.43 22.11
N VAL A 156 5.84 -9.72 21.73
CA VAL A 156 5.09 -8.78 22.59
C VAL A 156 3.65 -9.25 22.84
N GLY A 157 3.01 -9.90 21.86
CA GLY A 157 1.61 -10.29 21.94
C GLY A 157 1.30 -11.35 23.00
N SER A 158 0.15 -11.23 23.66
CA SER A 158 -0.38 -12.18 24.66
C SER A 158 -1.29 -13.27 24.07
N TRP A 159 -1.44 -13.32 22.74
CA TRP A 159 -2.35 -14.26 22.10
C TRP A 159 -1.70 -15.64 21.97
N LYS A 160 -2.25 -16.63 22.69
CA LYS A 160 -2.05 -18.05 22.37
C LYS A 160 -2.60 -18.22 20.95
N LEU A 161 -1.73 -18.59 20.00
CA LEU A 161 -2.17 -19.01 18.68
C LEU A 161 -3.28 -20.06 18.88
N GLU A 162 -4.48 -19.81 18.36
CA GLU A 162 -5.25 -20.93 17.82
C GLU A 162 -4.39 -21.45 16.67
N VAL A 163 -3.52 -22.41 17.00
CA VAL A 163 -2.69 -23.14 16.04
C VAL A 163 -3.63 -24.04 15.24
N GLY A 164 -4.47 -23.41 14.42
CA GLY A 164 -5.14 -24.07 13.31
C GLY A 164 -4.14 -24.18 12.18
N ASN A 165 -3.26 -25.19 12.25
CA ASN A 165 -2.42 -25.72 11.16
C ASN A 165 -1.58 -24.72 10.33
N ALA A 166 -1.35 -23.49 10.81
CA ALA A 166 -0.47 -22.54 10.15
C ALA A 166 0.99 -22.81 10.56
N LEU A 167 1.53 -23.92 9.99
CA LEU A 167 2.93 -24.29 9.77
C LEU A 167 3.97 -24.06 10.88
N TYR A 168 4.79 -25.09 11.07
CA TYR A 168 6.07 -25.23 11.80
C TYR A 168 7.14 -24.13 11.60
N ALA A 169 6.78 -22.90 11.24
CA ALA A 169 7.72 -21.81 11.03
C ALA A 169 8.29 -21.34 12.37
N SER A 170 9.62 -21.42 12.47
CA SER A 170 10.37 -20.95 13.64
C SER A 170 10.29 -19.43 13.78
N ARG A 171 10.60 -18.91 14.98
CA ARG A 171 10.81 -17.46 15.20
C ARG A 171 11.78 -16.87 14.16
N PHE A 172 12.86 -17.59 13.88
CA PHE A 172 13.86 -17.20 12.89
C PHE A 172 13.23 -17.01 11.50
N THR A 173 12.34 -17.93 11.09
CA THR A 173 11.63 -17.83 9.81
C THR A 173 10.81 -16.53 9.70
N PHE A 174 10.12 -16.09 10.76
CA PHE A 174 9.38 -14.83 10.71
C PHE A 174 10.29 -13.60 10.63
N TYR A 175 11.41 -13.59 11.35
CA TYR A 175 12.39 -12.51 11.23
C TYR A 175 13.05 -12.47 9.85
N ALA A 176 13.40 -13.62 9.29
CA ALA A 176 13.99 -13.72 7.95
C ALA A 176 13.02 -13.24 6.87
N LEU A 177 11.75 -13.66 6.96
CA LEU A 177 10.71 -13.23 6.01
C LEU A 177 10.36 -11.74 6.18
N TYR A 178 10.33 -11.24 7.42
CA TYR A 178 10.20 -9.80 7.69
C TYR A 178 11.35 -9.01 7.07
N PHE A 179 12.60 -9.39 7.36
CA PHE A 179 13.78 -8.74 6.80
C PHE A 179 13.74 -8.73 5.28
N LEU A 180 13.51 -9.89 4.65
CA LEU A 180 13.48 -10.00 3.19
C LEU A 180 12.41 -9.09 2.58
N SER A 181 11.17 -9.13 3.10
CA SER A 181 10.08 -8.32 2.57
C SER A 181 10.25 -6.82 2.84
N ALA A 182 10.71 -6.42 4.04
CA ALA A 182 11.00 -5.02 4.36
C ALA A 182 12.16 -4.47 3.53
N TYR A 183 13.21 -5.28 3.33
CA TYR A 183 14.33 -4.92 2.46
C TYR A 183 13.88 -4.76 1.00
N LEU A 184 13.08 -5.68 0.48
CA LEU A 184 12.52 -5.57 -0.88
C LEU A 184 11.61 -4.35 -1.04
N ALA A 185 10.83 -4.01 -0.02
CA ALA A 185 9.99 -2.81 -0.03
C ALA A 185 10.85 -1.52 -0.05
N LEU A 186 11.89 -1.44 0.78
CA LEU A 186 12.88 -0.37 0.75
C LEU A 186 13.65 -0.29 -0.58
N MET A 187 13.96 -1.45 -1.18
CA MET A 187 14.54 -1.56 -2.52
C MET A 187 13.56 -1.22 -3.64
N THR A 188 12.26 -1.08 -3.37
CA THR A 188 11.26 -0.68 -4.38
C THR A 188 10.97 0.81 -4.27
N PHE A 189 10.80 1.33 -3.05
CA PHE A 189 10.42 2.72 -2.86
C PHE A 189 10.95 3.27 -1.53
N TYR A 190 11.59 4.44 -1.57
CA TYR A 190 12.30 5.02 -0.42
C TYR A 190 11.36 5.47 0.71
N TYR A 191 10.09 5.80 0.42
CA TYR A 191 9.10 6.12 1.46
C TYR A 191 8.68 4.94 2.32
N GLU A 192 9.05 3.70 1.97
CA GLU A 192 8.95 2.57 2.90
C GLU A 192 9.71 2.85 4.21
N THR A 193 10.76 3.68 4.18
CA THR A 193 11.49 4.11 5.38
C THR A 193 10.54 4.64 6.46
N PHE A 194 9.53 5.44 6.09
CA PHE A 194 8.57 5.98 7.05
C PHE A 194 7.65 4.90 7.63
N ILE A 195 7.29 3.89 6.84
CA ILE A 195 6.48 2.75 7.30
C ILE A 195 7.30 1.88 8.27
N VAL A 196 8.60 1.67 8.00
CA VAL A 196 9.52 0.98 8.91
C VAL A 196 9.70 1.78 10.21
N VAL A 197 9.80 3.11 10.15
CA VAL A 197 9.81 3.97 11.35
C VAL A 197 8.50 3.80 12.14
N ALA A 198 7.34 3.77 11.48
CA ALA A 198 6.05 3.53 12.15
C ALA A 198 6.03 2.17 12.89
N GLN A 199 6.57 1.12 12.27
CA GLN A 199 6.71 -0.20 12.88
C GLN A 199 7.61 -0.16 14.13
N ASN A 200 8.75 0.53 14.04
CA ASN A 200 9.70 0.68 15.16
C ASN A 200 9.09 1.45 16.34
N VAL A 201 8.45 2.58 16.07
CA VAL A 201 7.75 3.38 17.09
C VAL A 201 6.64 2.57 17.72
N PHE A 202 5.84 1.86 16.92
CA PHE A 202 4.79 0.98 17.43
C PHE A 202 5.36 -0.16 18.28
N PHE A 203 6.43 -0.83 17.84
CA PHE A 203 7.07 -1.90 18.60
C PHE A 203 7.52 -1.39 19.97
N ALA A 204 8.18 -0.23 20.04
CA ALA A 204 8.60 0.39 21.30
C ALA A 204 7.40 0.72 22.22
N ILE A 205 6.37 1.39 21.70
CA ILE A 205 5.17 1.77 22.47
C ILE A 205 4.45 0.54 23.01
N SER A 206 4.22 -0.45 22.15
CA SER A 206 3.49 -1.68 22.51
C SER A 206 4.28 -2.54 23.49
N PHE A 207 5.60 -2.58 23.38
CA PHE A 207 6.49 -3.28 24.29
C PHE A 207 6.43 -2.68 25.71
N VAL A 208 6.50 -1.35 25.82
CA VAL A 208 6.38 -0.66 27.11
C VAL A 208 4.99 -0.90 27.72
N ARG A 209 3.92 -0.78 26.92
CA ARG A 209 2.53 -0.98 27.38
C ARG A 209 2.19 -2.42 27.77
N ALA A 210 2.80 -3.42 27.13
CA ALA A 210 2.63 -4.82 27.49
C ALA A 210 3.29 -5.18 28.83
N GLY A 211 3.93 -4.22 29.50
CA GLY A 211 4.66 -4.47 30.74
C GLY A 211 5.90 -5.31 30.48
N GLY A 212 6.61 -5.09 29.36
CA GLY A 212 7.87 -5.79 29.06
C GLY A 212 8.85 -5.79 30.22
N TRP A 213 8.81 -4.74 31.05
CA TRP A 213 9.58 -4.59 32.29
C TRP A 213 9.29 -5.65 33.38
N ARG A 214 8.17 -6.38 33.31
CA ARG A 214 7.79 -7.41 34.29
C ARG A 214 8.65 -8.67 34.21
N ASP A 215 9.23 -8.96 33.05
CA ASP A 215 10.24 -10.02 32.85
C ASP A 215 11.41 -9.45 32.03
N LEU A 216 12.33 -8.79 32.74
CA LEU A 216 13.49 -8.09 32.16
C LEU A 216 14.32 -8.99 31.23
N LYS A 217 14.43 -10.30 31.50
CA LYS A 217 15.19 -11.22 30.65
C LYS A 217 14.48 -11.48 29.33
N ARG A 218 13.16 -11.73 29.36
CA ARG A 218 12.37 -11.87 28.12
C ARG A 218 12.34 -10.57 27.34
N ALA A 219 12.14 -9.46 28.03
CA ALA A 219 12.15 -8.11 27.46
C ALA A 219 13.47 -7.80 26.74
N GLY A 220 14.61 -7.97 27.43
CA GLY A 220 15.93 -7.72 26.86
C GLY A 220 16.20 -8.57 25.63
N ARG A 221 15.78 -9.84 25.63
CA ARG A 221 15.92 -10.73 24.46
C ARG A 221 15.05 -10.30 23.27
N ALA A 222 13.82 -9.86 23.52
CA ALA A 222 12.92 -9.38 22.46
C ALA A 222 13.44 -8.09 21.83
N LEU A 223 13.86 -7.12 22.66
CA LEU A 223 14.48 -5.89 22.20
C LEU A 223 15.77 -6.17 21.43
N ALA A 224 16.67 -6.99 21.96
CA ALA A 224 17.93 -7.33 21.29
C ALA A 224 17.69 -7.95 19.90
N ARG A 225 16.72 -8.86 19.77
CA ARG A 225 16.37 -9.46 18.46
C ARG A 225 15.76 -8.45 17.50
N TRP A 226 14.81 -7.63 17.97
CA TRP A 226 14.21 -6.60 17.15
C TRP A 226 15.26 -5.58 16.68
N SER A 227 16.06 -5.06 17.61
CA SER A 227 17.17 -4.15 17.31
C SER A 227 18.18 -4.77 16.36
N ALA A 228 18.57 -6.03 16.54
CA ALA A 228 19.46 -6.72 15.61
C ALA A 228 18.86 -6.80 14.20
N ALA A 229 17.57 -7.14 14.07
CA ALA A 229 16.89 -7.17 12.79
C ALA A 229 16.87 -5.79 12.11
N GLN A 230 16.62 -4.72 12.86
CA GLN A 230 16.63 -3.35 12.34
C GLN A 230 18.04 -2.89 11.96
N ILE A 231 19.07 -3.22 12.74
CA ILE A 231 20.47 -2.92 12.41
C ILE A 231 20.87 -3.61 11.12
N VAL A 232 20.52 -4.89 10.94
CA VAL A 232 20.81 -5.62 9.70
C VAL A 232 20.04 -5.02 8.52
N LEU A 233 18.79 -4.60 8.71
CA LEU A 233 18.00 -3.91 7.68
C LEU A 233 18.62 -2.57 7.29
N ILE A 234 19.02 -1.75 8.27
CA ILE A 234 19.67 -0.46 8.07
C ILE A 234 21.03 -0.63 7.40
N ALA A 235 21.84 -1.62 7.80
CA ALA A 235 23.13 -1.89 7.18
C ALA A 235 22.96 -2.32 5.71
N ALA A 236 22.03 -3.23 5.43
CA ALA A 236 21.75 -3.68 4.08
C ALA A 236 21.20 -2.55 3.18
N TYR A 237 20.23 -1.77 3.67
CA TYR A 237 19.67 -0.64 2.93
C TYR A 237 20.67 0.51 2.80
N GLY A 238 21.43 0.79 3.85
CA GLY A 238 22.48 1.81 3.89
C GLY A 238 23.57 1.55 2.85
N ALA A 239 23.92 0.28 2.62
CA ALA A 239 24.85 -0.08 1.54
C ALA A 239 24.36 0.36 0.16
N TRP A 240 23.05 0.39 -0.10
CA TRP A 240 22.48 0.96 -1.32
C TRP A 240 22.51 2.49 -1.29
N ILE A 241 22.08 3.12 -0.19
CA ILE A 241 22.06 4.58 -0.06
C ILE A 241 23.45 5.20 -0.29
N LEU A 242 24.51 4.54 0.18
CA LEU A 242 25.90 4.98 -0.04
C LEU A 242 26.35 4.92 -1.51
N GLN A 243 25.61 4.25 -2.39
CA GLN A 243 25.92 4.12 -3.81
C GLN A 243 25.19 5.13 -4.70
N THR A 244 24.32 5.97 -4.13
CA THR A 244 23.52 6.94 -4.87
C THR A 244 23.49 8.29 -4.17
N ASP A 245 23.63 9.37 -4.93
CA ASP A 245 23.47 10.75 -4.48
C ASP A 245 22.07 11.31 -4.77
N ARG A 246 21.25 10.58 -5.54
CA ARG A 246 19.96 11.06 -6.03
C ARG A 246 18.90 11.11 -4.94
N VAL A 247 18.89 10.19 -3.98
CA VAL A 247 17.88 10.19 -2.89
C VAL A 247 17.91 11.52 -2.11
N THR A 248 19.10 12.11 -1.90
CA THR A 248 19.25 13.35 -1.13
C THR A 248 19.19 14.62 -1.99
N ALA A 249 19.42 14.54 -3.30
CA ALA A 249 19.41 15.70 -4.19
C ALA A 249 18.15 15.82 -5.07
N TYR A 250 17.37 14.76 -5.23
CA TYR A 250 16.24 14.72 -6.16
C TYR A 250 15.03 15.51 -5.66
N GLY A 251 14.37 16.19 -6.60
CA GLY A 251 13.02 16.73 -6.49
C GLY A 251 12.28 16.43 -7.80
N GLU A 252 11.05 15.93 -7.70
CA GLU A 252 10.26 15.55 -8.88
C GLU A 252 9.52 16.77 -9.42
N LEU A 253 9.71 17.10 -10.70
CA LEU A 253 8.99 18.20 -11.36
C LEU A 253 7.47 18.03 -11.36
N SER A 254 7.00 16.78 -11.42
CA SER A 254 5.57 16.42 -11.37
C SER A 254 4.99 16.32 -9.96
N ALA A 255 5.81 16.53 -8.92
CA ALA A 255 5.37 16.54 -7.54
C ALA A 255 5.30 17.96 -7.00
N GLU A 256 4.63 18.11 -5.86
CA GLU A 256 4.41 19.40 -5.23
C GLU A 256 5.32 19.61 -4.02
N GLN A 257 5.69 20.87 -3.82
CA GLN A 257 6.49 21.35 -2.70
C GLN A 257 5.60 22.13 -1.73
N SER A 258 5.87 22.04 -0.43
CA SER A 258 5.21 22.84 0.62
C SER A 258 3.68 22.69 0.71
N VAL A 259 3.14 21.52 0.36
CA VAL A 259 1.71 21.21 0.53
C VAL A 259 1.41 21.11 2.03
N GLY A 260 0.34 21.77 2.49
CA GLY A 260 -0.06 21.74 3.90
C GLY A 260 -0.46 20.34 4.36
N LEU A 261 -0.14 19.96 5.60
CA LEU A 261 -0.42 18.61 6.12
C LEU A 261 -1.91 18.24 6.05
N LEU A 262 -2.81 19.20 6.32
CA LEU A 262 -4.25 18.98 6.21
C LEU A 262 -4.66 18.72 4.75
N ASP A 263 -4.07 19.47 3.81
CA ASP A 263 -4.34 19.30 2.37
C ASP A 263 -3.83 17.95 1.87
N MET A 264 -2.62 17.54 2.29
CA MET A 264 -2.11 16.20 2.02
C MET A 264 -3.08 15.12 2.51
N LEU A 265 -3.59 15.25 3.75
CA LEU A 265 -4.55 14.29 4.30
C LEU A 265 -5.84 14.25 3.48
N THR A 266 -6.42 15.41 3.14
CA THR A 266 -7.68 15.47 2.37
C THR A 266 -7.51 14.93 0.96
N ARG A 267 -6.42 15.25 0.28
CA ARG A 267 -6.09 14.74 -1.05
C ARG A 267 -5.85 13.23 -1.04
N THR A 268 -5.10 12.73 -0.06
CA THR A 268 -4.90 11.29 0.13
C THR A 268 -6.23 10.56 0.32
N VAL A 269 -7.13 11.09 1.14
CA VAL A 269 -8.47 10.52 1.36
C VAL A 269 -9.28 10.53 0.07
N ALA A 270 -9.27 11.65 -0.66
CA ALA A 270 -9.97 11.81 -1.92
C ALA A 270 -9.49 10.78 -2.96
N SER A 271 -8.19 10.74 -3.24
CA SER A 271 -7.59 9.81 -4.19
C SER A 271 -7.84 8.35 -3.80
N PHE A 272 -7.59 7.99 -2.53
CA PHE A 272 -7.61 6.58 -2.12
C PHE A 272 -9.02 5.99 -2.03
N VAL A 273 -10.00 6.78 -1.57
CA VAL A 273 -11.36 6.30 -1.30
C VAL A 273 -12.32 6.66 -2.43
N LEU A 274 -12.21 7.86 -3.01
CA LEU A 274 -13.11 8.33 -4.06
C LEU A 274 -12.59 8.01 -5.46
N GLY A 275 -11.30 8.25 -5.69
CA GLY A 275 -10.60 8.07 -6.97
C GLY A 275 -10.34 9.38 -7.71
N ASP A 276 -9.20 9.45 -8.41
CA ASP A 276 -8.72 10.69 -9.05
C ASP A 276 -9.57 11.14 -10.25
N THR A 277 -10.44 10.26 -10.75
CA THR A 277 -11.37 10.56 -11.87
C THR A 277 -12.74 11.05 -11.40
N VAL A 278 -12.90 11.31 -10.10
CA VAL A 278 -14.05 12.05 -9.55
C VAL A 278 -13.76 13.56 -9.70
N PRO A 279 -14.68 14.40 -10.20
CA PRO A 279 -14.45 15.84 -10.29
C PRO A 279 -14.06 16.48 -8.95
N ASP A 280 -13.12 17.42 -8.99
CA ASP A 280 -12.53 18.08 -7.81
C ASP A 280 -13.59 18.66 -6.86
N ALA A 281 -14.65 19.26 -7.39
CA ALA A 281 -15.74 19.81 -6.58
C ALA A 281 -16.38 18.76 -5.65
N TYR A 282 -16.58 17.53 -6.14
CA TYR A 282 -17.10 16.43 -5.33
C TYR A 282 -16.04 15.88 -4.38
N GLN A 283 -14.77 15.79 -4.82
CA GLN A 283 -13.67 15.37 -3.95
C GLN A 283 -13.55 16.30 -2.73
N HIS A 284 -13.54 17.62 -2.94
CA HIS A 284 -13.46 18.61 -1.86
C HIS A 284 -14.66 18.54 -0.90
N ALA A 285 -15.87 18.27 -1.41
CA ALA A 285 -17.07 18.15 -0.58
C ALA A 285 -17.09 16.84 0.23
N LEU A 286 -16.65 15.73 -0.35
CA LEU A 286 -16.78 14.40 0.24
C LEU A 286 -15.58 13.98 1.10
N ALA A 287 -14.36 14.43 0.78
CA ALA A 287 -13.16 14.03 1.49
C ALA A 287 -13.19 14.35 3.01
N PRO A 288 -13.68 15.52 3.47
CA PRO A 288 -13.83 15.78 4.90
C PRO A 288 -14.80 14.80 5.59
N ILE A 289 -15.91 14.46 4.94
CA ILE A 289 -16.91 13.51 5.47
C ILE A 289 -16.29 12.12 5.64
N VAL A 290 -15.58 11.65 4.61
CA VAL A 290 -14.86 10.38 4.65
C VAL A 290 -13.77 10.40 5.74
N THR A 291 -13.04 11.50 5.87
CA THR A 291 -12.01 11.68 6.91
C THR A 291 -12.60 11.55 8.31
N ILE A 292 -13.72 12.21 8.59
CA ILE A 292 -14.43 12.10 9.87
C ILE A 292 -14.88 10.66 10.13
N ALA A 293 -15.43 9.98 9.11
CA ALA A 293 -15.84 8.58 9.23
C ALA A 293 -14.66 7.64 9.54
N LEU A 294 -13.50 7.85 8.91
CA LEU A 294 -12.27 7.10 9.18
C LEU A 294 -11.76 7.34 10.61
N ILE A 295 -11.76 8.59 11.08
CA ILE A 295 -11.41 8.94 12.47
C ILE A 295 -12.37 8.27 13.45
N ALA A 296 -13.67 8.29 13.18
CA ALA A 296 -14.66 7.59 14.01
C ALA A 296 -14.39 6.07 14.05
N CYS A 297 -14.07 5.44 12.92
CA CYS A 297 -13.67 4.03 12.86
C CYS A 297 -12.40 3.76 13.69
N LEU A 298 -11.42 4.65 13.63
CA LEU A 298 -10.18 4.55 14.43
C LEU A 298 -10.46 4.67 15.93
N ILE A 299 -11.31 5.61 16.36
CA ILE A 299 -11.73 5.76 17.76
C ILE A 299 -12.45 4.50 18.24
N VAL A 300 -13.36 3.96 17.44
CA VAL A 300 -14.06 2.70 17.77
C VAL A 300 -13.08 1.52 17.86
N TRP A 301 -12.08 1.46 16.98
CA TRP A 301 -11.03 0.44 17.07
C TRP A 301 -10.22 0.63 18.35
N ALA A 302 -9.83 1.86 18.69
CA ALA A 302 -9.08 2.15 19.91
C ALA A 302 -9.81 1.69 21.17
N ARG A 303 -11.13 1.82 21.22
CA ARG A 303 -11.96 1.31 22.35
C ARG A 303 -12.00 -0.21 22.46
N GLN A 304 -11.77 -0.94 21.38
CA GLN A 304 -11.75 -2.41 21.39
C GLN A 304 -10.35 -2.98 21.54
N ASP A 305 -9.35 -2.34 20.92
CA ASP A 305 -7.97 -2.77 20.89
C ASP A 305 -7.04 -1.56 20.63
N HIS A 306 -6.56 -0.97 21.72
CA HIS A 306 -5.69 0.20 21.67
C HIS A 306 -4.40 -0.05 20.87
N ALA A 307 -3.78 -1.23 20.98
CA ALA A 307 -2.51 -1.50 20.32
C ALA A 307 -2.66 -1.43 18.80
N ARG A 308 -3.68 -2.09 18.24
CA ARG A 308 -3.91 -2.09 16.79
C ARG A 308 -4.35 -0.73 16.26
N ALA A 309 -5.14 0.01 17.04
CA ALA A 309 -5.51 1.37 16.69
C ALA A 309 -4.30 2.33 16.68
N ILE A 310 -3.41 2.23 17.68
CA ILE A 310 -2.15 2.99 17.70
C ILE A 310 -1.31 2.66 16.47
N PHE A 311 -1.19 1.39 16.10
CA PHE A 311 -0.46 1.02 14.88
C PHE A 311 -1.07 1.67 13.64
N ILE A 312 -2.39 1.58 13.44
CA ILE A 312 -3.05 2.21 12.28
C ILE A 312 -2.81 3.73 12.27
N ALA A 313 -2.91 4.39 13.43
CA ALA A 313 -2.65 5.81 13.55
C ALA A 313 -1.20 6.15 13.15
N LEU A 314 -0.22 5.40 13.63
CA LEU A 314 1.19 5.57 13.27
C LEU A 314 1.47 5.25 11.79
N TYR A 315 0.83 4.20 11.26
CA TYR A 315 1.00 3.75 9.88
C TYR A 315 0.48 4.80 8.87
N VAL A 316 -0.50 5.62 9.26
CA VAL A 316 -0.95 6.77 8.47
C VAL A 316 -0.12 8.03 8.77
N ALA A 317 0.02 8.38 10.05
CA ALA A 317 0.60 9.65 10.46
C ALA A 317 2.10 9.75 10.18
N VAL A 318 2.88 8.71 10.44
CA VAL A 318 4.35 8.77 10.27
C VAL A 318 4.74 8.96 8.80
N PRO A 319 4.19 8.21 7.83
CA PRO A 319 4.46 8.48 6.42
C PRO A 319 3.94 9.85 5.95
N LEU A 320 2.74 10.27 6.35
CA LEU A 320 2.21 11.59 5.96
C LEU A 320 3.09 12.73 6.50
N VAL A 321 3.45 12.70 7.78
CA VAL A 321 4.32 13.71 8.39
C VAL A 321 5.73 13.64 7.80
N GLY A 322 6.26 12.43 7.56
CA GLY A 322 7.57 12.25 6.92
C GLY A 322 7.62 12.90 5.54
N VAL A 323 6.62 12.63 4.70
CA VAL A 323 6.51 13.22 3.35
C VAL A 323 6.26 14.72 3.42
N TYR A 324 5.41 15.19 4.34
CA TYR A 324 5.21 16.62 4.60
C TYR A 324 6.54 17.31 4.88
N LEU A 325 7.31 16.82 5.85
CA LEU A 325 8.60 17.39 6.24
C LEU A 325 9.60 17.38 5.08
N THR A 326 9.67 16.30 4.30
CA THR A 326 10.57 16.27 3.13
C THR A 326 10.10 17.18 2.00
N SER A 327 8.78 17.37 1.87
CA SER A 327 8.19 18.24 0.84
C SER A 327 8.37 19.73 1.10
N LEU A 328 8.75 20.14 2.32
CA LEU A 328 9.01 21.56 2.62
C LEU A 328 10.20 22.10 1.82
N GLY A 329 11.25 21.28 1.69
CA GLY A 329 12.47 21.67 0.98
C GLY A 329 12.48 21.38 -0.51
N ARG A 330 11.65 20.43 -0.99
CA ARG A 330 11.71 19.90 -2.36
C ARG A 330 10.33 19.40 -2.83
N PRO A 331 10.03 19.44 -4.14
CA PRO A 331 8.79 18.90 -4.67
C PRO A 331 8.81 17.37 -4.59
N LEU A 332 8.15 16.84 -3.57
CA LEU A 332 8.23 15.42 -3.18
C LEU A 332 6.88 14.86 -2.72
N PHE A 333 5.80 15.63 -2.86
CA PHE A 333 4.46 15.17 -2.57
C PHE A 333 3.66 14.88 -3.86
N SER A 334 3.14 13.67 -3.93
CA SER A 334 2.05 13.28 -4.81
C SER A 334 1.38 12.08 -4.14
N GLU A 335 0.07 11.92 -4.31
CA GLU A 335 -0.75 10.89 -3.68
C GLU A 335 -0.22 9.48 -4.01
N ARG A 336 0.29 9.30 -5.24
CA ARG A 336 0.95 8.07 -5.70
C ARG A 336 2.18 7.68 -4.90
N TYR A 337 2.91 8.64 -4.33
CA TYR A 337 4.12 8.36 -3.53
C TYR A 337 3.80 7.83 -2.14
N ILE A 338 2.59 8.04 -1.64
CA ILE A 338 2.18 7.53 -0.33
C ILE A 338 1.25 6.32 -0.45
N THR A 339 1.14 5.69 -1.63
CA THR A 339 0.28 4.51 -1.83
C THR A 339 0.55 3.36 -0.86
N GLY A 340 1.73 3.30 -0.24
CA GLY A 340 2.08 2.33 0.79
C GLY A 340 1.19 2.39 2.04
N ILE A 341 0.49 3.52 2.32
CA ILE A 341 -0.44 3.62 3.46
C ILE A 341 -1.90 3.33 3.11
N LEU A 342 -2.23 3.13 1.83
CA LEU A 342 -3.58 2.79 1.36
C LEU A 342 -4.24 1.63 2.14
N PRO A 343 -3.52 0.54 2.49
CA PRO A 343 -4.12 -0.56 3.25
C PRO A 343 -4.72 -0.12 4.59
N ALA A 344 -4.16 0.92 5.24
CA ALA A 344 -4.69 1.43 6.51
C ALA A 344 -6.13 1.93 6.37
N TYR A 345 -6.44 2.64 5.29
CA TYR A 345 -7.75 3.21 5.00
C TYR A 345 -8.79 2.11 4.79
N PHE A 346 -8.46 1.11 3.95
CA PHE A 346 -9.37 -0.01 3.69
C PHE A 346 -9.54 -0.93 4.90
N LEU A 347 -8.51 -1.11 5.73
CA LEU A 347 -8.64 -1.83 6.99
C LEU A 347 -9.55 -1.09 7.99
N LEU A 348 -9.45 0.24 8.08
CA LEU A 348 -10.35 1.06 8.89
C LEU A 348 -11.80 0.95 8.43
N ILE A 349 -12.06 1.09 7.13
CA ILE A 349 -13.41 0.96 6.55
C ILE A 349 -13.96 -0.45 6.80
N ALA A 350 -13.18 -1.49 6.52
CA ALA A 350 -13.60 -2.88 6.73
C ALA A 350 -13.90 -3.19 8.21
N PHE A 351 -13.06 -2.69 9.12
CA PHE A 351 -13.28 -2.82 10.55
C PHE A 351 -14.53 -2.05 10.99
N GLY A 352 -14.71 -0.81 10.51
CA GLY A 352 -15.85 0.04 10.81
C GLY A 352 -17.17 -0.60 10.40
N LEU A 353 -17.30 -1.02 9.14
CA LEU A 353 -18.50 -1.66 8.60
C LEU A 353 -18.89 -2.94 9.37
N THR A 354 -17.90 -3.79 9.66
CA THR A 354 -18.17 -5.04 10.39
C THR A 354 -18.46 -4.83 11.88
N THR A 355 -17.93 -3.76 12.47
CA THR A 355 -18.22 -3.38 13.85
C THR A 355 -19.61 -2.76 13.96
N LEU A 356 -19.98 -1.85 13.06
CA LEU A 356 -21.30 -1.22 13.01
C LEU A 356 -22.42 -2.26 12.89
N TRP A 357 -22.22 -3.29 12.06
CA TRP A 357 -23.15 -4.39 11.91
C TRP A 357 -23.44 -5.13 13.23
N LYS A 358 -22.46 -5.18 14.14
CA LYS A 358 -22.60 -5.83 15.45
C LYS A 358 -23.28 -4.98 16.49
N TRP A 359 -23.19 -3.66 16.39
CA TRP A 359 -23.85 -2.77 17.34
C TRP A 359 -25.36 -3.03 17.29
N GLN A 360 -26.00 -3.22 18.44
CA GLN A 360 -27.45 -3.48 18.54
C GLN A 360 -28.21 -2.15 18.51
N ILE A 361 -27.94 -1.33 17.49
CA ILE A 361 -28.58 -0.02 17.28
C ILE A 361 -29.63 -0.17 16.17
N ARG A 362 -30.79 0.47 16.36
CA ARG A 362 -31.96 0.40 15.45
C ARG A 362 -31.60 0.63 13.98
N TRP A 363 -30.66 1.52 13.69
CA TRP A 363 -30.33 1.97 12.33
C TRP A 363 -29.08 1.33 11.71
N ARG A 364 -28.52 0.28 12.33
CA ARG A 364 -27.24 -0.33 11.88
C ARG A 364 -27.27 -0.80 10.43
N ALA A 365 -28.37 -1.43 10.00
CA ALA A 365 -28.48 -2.00 8.66
C ALA A 365 -28.53 -0.89 7.61
N MET A 366 -29.27 0.18 7.91
CA MET A 366 -29.32 1.38 7.08
C MET A 366 -27.95 2.05 6.99
N ALA A 367 -27.24 2.24 8.11
CA ALA A 367 -25.91 2.86 8.11
C ALA A 367 -24.88 2.06 7.29
N VAL A 368 -24.87 0.72 7.44
CA VAL A 368 -23.99 -0.16 6.64
C VAL A 368 -24.39 -0.14 5.17
N ALA A 369 -25.69 -0.16 4.85
CA ALA A 369 -26.18 -0.09 3.48
C ALA A 369 -25.81 1.23 2.79
N LEU A 370 -26.02 2.37 3.46
CA LEU A 370 -25.66 3.69 2.93
C LEU A 370 -24.15 3.81 2.70
N ALA A 371 -23.32 3.33 3.64
CA ALA A 371 -21.87 3.32 3.46
C ALA A 371 -21.44 2.42 2.29
N ALA A 372 -22.06 1.24 2.13
CA ALA A 372 -21.79 0.35 1.00
C ALA A 372 -22.22 0.98 -0.33
N ILE A 373 -23.42 1.56 -0.40
CA ILE A 373 -23.93 2.28 -1.58
C ILE A 373 -23.00 3.42 -1.95
N PHE A 374 -22.57 4.23 -0.98
CA PHE A 374 -21.63 5.32 -1.20
C PHE A 374 -20.31 4.83 -1.82
N LEU A 375 -19.69 3.81 -1.23
CA LEU A 375 -18.42 3.27 -1.72
C LEU A 375 -18.56 2.65 -3.11
N ILE A 376 -19.65 1.92 -3.38
CA ILE A 376 -19.92 1.32 -4.68
C ILE A 376 -20.19 2.39 -5.73
N ALA A 377 -21.03 3.38 -5.42
CA ALA A 377 -21.38 4.46 -6.33
C ALA A 377 -20.16 5.31 -6.69
N SER A 378 -19.34 5.67 -5.69
CA SER A 378 -18.10 6.42 -5.92
C SER A 378 -17.13 5.63 -6.80
N ALA A 379 -16.92 4.34 -6.50
CA ALA A 379 -16.03 3.50 -7.28
C ALA A 379 -16.54 3.29 -8.72
N ALA A 380 -17.84 3.03 -8.89
CA ALA A 380 -18.45 2.85 -10.20
C ALA A 380 -18.36 4.13 -11.04
N TYR A 381 -18.63 5.29 -10.43
CA TYR A 381 -18.54 6.59 -11.10
C TYR A 381 -17.09 6.89 -11.54
N ALA A 382 -16.12 6.73 -10.64
CA ALA A 382 -14.71 6.93 -10.95
C ALA A 382 -14.22 5.97 -12.04
N LEU A 383 -14.58 4.68 -11.98
CA LEU A 383 -14.21 3.70 -13.01
C LEU A 383 -14.90 3.97 -14.35
N ALA A 384 -16.15 4.42 -14.35
CA ALA A 384 -16.84 4.81 -15.57
C ALA A 384 -16.12 5.97 -16.27
N ASN A 385 -15.72 6.99 -15.50
CA ASN A 385 -14.89 8.07 -16.02
C ASN A 385 -13.53 7.54 -16.53
N TYR A 386 -12.88 6.66 -15.76
CA TYR A 386 -11.57 6.13 -16.14
C TYR A 386 -11.58 5.36 -17.47
N TYR A 387 -12.54 4.46 -17.66
CA TYR A 387 -12.56 3.59 -18.83
C TYR A 387 -13.24 4.17 -20.06
N PHE A 388 -14.21 5.07 -19.87
CA PHE A 388 -15.11 5.48 -20.94
C PHE A 388 -15.15 6.97 -21.20
N ASN A 389 -14.51 7.80 -20.37
CA ASN A 389 -14.49 9.25 -20.56
C ASN A 389 -13.08 9.71 -21.01
N PRO A 390 -12.90 10.09 -22.29
CA PRO A 390 -11.61 10.54 -22.81
C PRO A 390 -11.01 11.75 -22.08
N ALA A 391 -11.83 12.56 -21.38
CA ALA A 391 -11.34 13.69 -20.59
C ALA A 391 -10.44 13.26 -19.42
N TYR A 392 -10.53 12.00 -18.99
CA TYR A 392 -9.70 11.41 -17.93
C TYR A 392 -8.61 10.48 -18.48
N ALA A 393 -8.31 10.54 -19.78
CA ALA A 393 -7.26 9.73 -20.38
C ALA A 393 -5.90 10.02 -19.73
N LYS A 394 -5.19 8.95 -19.39
CA LYS A 394 -3.89 9.00 -18.70
C LYS A 394 -2.78 9.70 -19.46
N ALA A 395 -2.84 9.65 -20.79
CA ALA A 395 -1.84 10.22 -21.67
C ALA A 395 -2.55 10.77 -22.92
N PRO A 396 -1.97 11.79 -23.56
CA PRO A 396 -2.35 12.16 -24.92
C PRO A 396 -2.23 10.99 -25.89
N ASP A 397 -2.94 11.07 -27.02
CA ASP A 397 -2.86 10.09 -28.09
C ASP A 397 -1.55 10.25 -28.90
N TRP A 398 -0.43 9.87 -28.27
CA TRP A 398 0.90 9.92 -28.89
C TRP A 398 0.99 9.08 -30.17
N ARG A 399 0.26 7.96 -30.23
CA ARG A 399 0.20 7.10 -31.42
C ARG A 399 -0.50 7.81 -32.57
N GLY A 400 -1.64 8.45 -32.32
CA GLY A 400 -2.33 9.27 -33.31
C GLY A 400 -1.46 10.43 -33.80
N VAL A 401 -0.75 11.12 -32.90
CA VAL A 401 0.20 12.18 -33.29
C VAL A 401 1.30 11.64 -34.20
N TRP A 402 1.90 10.49 -33.87
CA TRP A 402 2.95 9.87 -34.69
C TRP A 402 2.45 9.53 -36.10
N GLN A 403 1.24 9.02 -36.25
CA GLN A 403 0.66 8.68 -37.55
C GLN A 403 0.45 9.89 -38.47
N VAL A 404 0.32 11.10 -37.92
CA VAL A 404 0.16 12.33 -38.71
C VAL A 404 1.50 12.87 -39.21
N ILE A 405 2.59 12.63 -38.48
CA ILE A 405 3.92 13.22 -38.75
C ILE A 405 4.95 12.23 -39.34
N ALA A 406 4.64 10.93 -39.33
CA ALA A 406 5.46 9.87 -39.93
C ALA A 406 5.12 9.69 -41.41
#